data_AF-A0A944ZDV0-F1
#
_entry.id   AF-A0A944ZDV0-F1
#
_cell.length_a   1.000
_cell.length_b   1.000
_cell.length_c   1.000
_cell.angle_alpha   90.00
_cell.angle_beta   90.00
_cell.angle_gamma   90.00
#
_symmetry.space_group_name_H-M   'P 1'
#
loop_
_entity.id
_entity.type
_entity.pdbx_description
1 polymer ?
#
loop_
_entity_poly.entity_id
_entity_poly.type
_entity_poly.pdbx_seq_one_letter_code
_entity_poly.pdbx_strand_id
1 'polypeptide(L)'
;MTEINFVEGGFWVAQWWYNIPPVGSPAVEYDFIWDSLSAGLNCEISGVHFGPDNEYDYFDSTYYENILVLSATDASGNFVQSEIISMVNTGDVIRVQNTIGSRIATFTATNAIPLGPDRIMITYDNASFYYSSLNGNGFNDNEPITFINTSATTGLAGDVEWNSFYYYHDHLDNGAAYCEAGRIQHFDFEYWNYGGISGTNCDIFSCPSIIYNSDYAYGSRLFYPKGSTPKVIYIRGGQVLVRGIVDGQYSIVTDDYTEYRRHDDTDKIDRVWGNIWLIDDVVYSDSYASGQTIHPNDGGSTNVLGLIAGGNVIIANTRPNGARGKQYGEDIIINASILAMNGGFISHYWQNTLLGYHDFNDGLEYGIIADGRGGHRNYYQEQIGIGPDYSGVYTGTNDFRGDVNLWGSIVQFKRGYMLRNYLGPYNVTPGVGYDKNYNYDYNLLVNPPPYFPDLETENSNVVLKMASYGEAKK
;
A
#
# COMPACT_ATOMS: atom_id res chain seq x y z
N MET A 1 8.38 0.04 0.23
CA MET A 1 8.01 -0.54 -1.09
C MET A 1 9.18 -1.35 -1.64
N THR A 2 8.91 -2.39 -2.43
CA THR A 2 9.96 -3.24 -3.04
C THR A 2 10.17 -2.90 -4.53
N GLU A 3 11.41 -2.87 -5.02
CA GLU A 3 11.74 -2.90 -6.45
C GLU A 3 12.40 -4.23 -6.80
N ILE A 4 11.96 -4.83 -7.92
CA ILE A 4 12.61 -5.96 -8.57
C ILE A 4 13.15 -5.48 -9.92
N ASN A 5 14.48 -5.52 -10.06
CA ASN A 5 15.16 -5.24 -11.31
C ASN A 5 15.78 -6.54 -11.86
N PHE A 6 15.16 -7.11 -12.88
CA PHE A 6 15.66 -8.31 -13.56
C PHE A 6 16.89 -7.99 -14.41
N VAL A 7 17.86 -8.89 -14.36
CA VAL A 7 19.09 -8.82 -15.16
C VAL A 7 19.46 -10.22 -15.63
N GLU A 8 20.39 -10.32 -16.58
CA GLU A 8 20.94 -11.62 -16.94
C GLU A 8 21.54 -12.31 -15.70
N GLY A 9 21.23 -13.59 -15.52
CA GLY A 9 21.68 -14.38 -14.39
C GLY A 9 20.94 -14.17 -13.07
N GLY A 10 19.87 -13.36 -12.99
CA GLY A 10 19.06 -13.23 -11.77
C GLY A 10 18.25 -11.94 -11.65
N PHE A 11 18.10 -11.43 -10.43
CA PHE A 11 17.43 -10.15 -10.19
C PHE A 11 17.96 -9.45 -8.94
N TRP A 12 17.89 -8.13 -8.94
CA TRP A 12 18.14 -7.29 -7.77
C TRP A 12 16.84 -6.95 -7.06
N VAL A 13 16.88 -6.94 -5.74
CA VAL A 13 15.82 -6.45 -4.87
C VAL A 13 16.33 -5.23 -4.12
N ALA A 14 15.55 -4.15 -4.17
CA ALA A 14 15.76 -2.97 -3.34
C ALA A 14 14.49 -2.68 -2.54
N GLN A 15 14.66 -2.16 -1.32
CA GLN A 15 13.54 -1.64 -0.54
C GLN A 15 13.67 -0.13 -0.47
N TRP A 16 12.60 0.56 -0.80
CA TRP A 16 12.53 2.01 -0.85
C TRP A 16 11.58 2.52 0.23
N TRP A 17 11.91 3.69 0.77
CA TRP A 17 10.95 4.47 1.50
C TRP A 17 9.74 4.75 0.61
N TYR A 18 8.59 4.62 1.23
CA TYR A 18 7.31 4.63 0.58
C TYR A 18 6.40 5.49 1.42
N ASN A 19 5.92 6.59 0.85
CA ASN A 19 4.93 7.43 1.50
C ASN A 19 3.58 6.74 1.30
N ILE A 20 3.23 5.86 2.24
CA ILE A 20 1.85 5.47 2.48
C ILE A 20 1.07 6.78 2.67
N PRO A 21 -0.21 6.90 2.23
CA PRO A 21 -1.09 7.96 2.73
C PRO A 21 -0.87 8.11 4.22
N PRO A 22 -0.83 9.32 4.77
CA PRO A 22 -0.33 9.47 6.10
C PRO A 22 -1.12 8.57 7.04
N VAL A 23 -0.37 7.66 7.65
CA VAL A 23 -0.89 6.66 8.55
C VAL A 23 -0.97 7.40 9.86
N GLY A 24 -2.18 7.59 10.37
CA GLY A 24 -2.28 7.89 11.79
C GLY A 24 -1.64 6.71 12.48
N SER A 25 -0.54 6.92 13.22
CA SER A 25 0.10 5.83 13.96
C SER A 25 -1.03 5.07 14.66
N PRO A 26 -1.24 3.77 14.38
CA PRO A 26 -2.28 3.06 15.09
C PRO A 26 -2.02 3.26 16.58
N ALA A 27 -3.09 3.46 17.35
CA ALA A 27 -2.99 3.31 18.79
C ALA A 27 -2.26 1.98 19.01
N VAL A 28 -1.22 1.98 19.82
CA VAL A 28 -0.50 0.73 20.07
C VAL A 28 -1.39 -0.09 20.99
N GLU A 29 -1.83 -1.25 20.48
CA GLU A 29 -2.79 -2.13 21.14
C GLU A 29 -2.09 -3.41 21.61
N TYR A 30 -2.41 -3.85 22.83
CA TYR A 30 -1.92 -5.09 23.41
C TYR A 30 -3.07 -5.86 24.04
N ASP A 31 -3.20 -7.13 23.69
CA ASP A 31 -4.24 -7.99 24.26
C ASP A 31 -3.77 -8.61 25.58
N PHE A 32 -4.66 -8.61 26.56
CA PHE A 32 -4.48 -9.22 27.88
C PHE A 32 -5.76 -9.94 28.31
N ILE A 33 -5.70 -10.59 29.46
CA ILE A 33 -6.82 -11.23 30.13
C ILE A 33 -7.10 -10.44 31.41
N TRP A 34 -8.34 -9.98 31.58
CA TRP A 34 -8.75 -9.33 32.82
C TRP A 34 -8.69 -10.33 33.98
N ASP A 35 -7.94 -9.96 35.00
CA ASP A 35 -7.77 -10.75 36.22
C ASP A 35 -8.53 -10.05 37.34
N SER A 36 -9.71 -10.58 37.71
CA SER A 36 -10.51 -9.99 38.80
C SER A 36 -10.16 -10.54 40.17
N LEU A 37 -9.19 -11.48 40.26
CA LEU A 37 -8.79 -12.15 41.49
C LEU A 37 -7.49 -11.56 42.05
N SER A 38 -6.66 -10.98 41.19
CA SER A 38 -5.45 -10.27 41.59
C SER A 38 -5.74 -8.93 42.27
N ALA A 39 -4.90 -8.59 43.24
CA ALA A 39 -4.93 -7.33 43.96
C ALA A 39 -3.50 -6.87 44.28
N GLY A 40 -3.38 -5.61 44.68
CA GLY A 40 -2.14 -4.92 44.96
C GLY A 40 -1.31 -4.73 43.69
N LEU A 41 -0.10 -5.27 43.70
CA LEU A 41 0.87 -5.19 42.60
C LEU A 41 1.14 -6.57 41.97
N ASN A 42 0.33 -7.57 42.30
CA ASN A 42 0.44 -8.91 41.74
C ASN A 42 -0.17 -8.94 40.34
N CYS A 43 0.22 -9.91 39.52
CA CYS A 43 -0.39 -10.09 38.22
C CYS A 43 -0.10 -11.52 37.75
N GLU A 44 -1.12 -12.22 37.28
CA GLU A 44 -0.93 -13.48 36.57
C GLU A 44 -0.31 -13.24 35.18
N ILE A 45 0.24 -14.29 34.57
CA ILE A 45 0.77 -14.20 33.20
C ILE A 45 -0.36 -13.81 32.25
N SER A 46 -0.08 -12.83 31.39
CA SER A 46 -1.07 -12.22 30.49
C SER A 46 -2.22 -11.50 31.20
N GLY A 47 -2.14 -11.34 32.52
CA GLY A 47 -3.13 -10.66 33.34
C GLY A 47 -3.06 -9.15 33.23
N VAL A 48 -4.18 -8.51 33.55
CA VAL A 48 -4.31 -7.06 33.76
C VAL A 48 -5.43 -6.78 34.74
N HIS A 49 -5.21 -5.81 35.64
CA HIS A 49 -6.22 -5.40 36.60
C HIS A 49 -6.00 -3.98 37.12
N PHE A 50 -7.05 -3.39 37.71
CA PHE A 50 -6.91 -2.14 38.47
C PHE A 50 -6.45 -2.44 39.90
N GLY A 51 -5.61 -1.58 40.49
CA GLY A 51 -5.13 -1.78 41.86
C GLY A 51 -5.12 -0.50 42.69
N PRO A 52 -4.95 -0.61 44.02
CA PRO A 52 -4.64 -1.85 44.75
C PRO A 52 -5.80 -2.81 45.03
N ASP A 53 -7.06 -2.40 45.11
CA ASP A 53 -8.11 -3.28 45.63
C ASP A 53 -8.80 -4.12 44.52
N ASN A 54 -8.79 -3.64 43.27
CA ASN A 54 -9.41 -4.27 42.10
C ASN A 54 -10.92 -4.50 42.25
N GLU A 55 -11.59 -3.64 43.02
CA GLU A 55 -13.01 -3.80 43.34
C GLU A 55 -13.89 -2.89 42.47
N TYR A 56 -14.92 -3.50 41.86
CA TYR A 56 -15.96 -2.76 41.15
C TYR A 56 -17.04 -2.29 42.13
N ASP A 57 -17.26 -0.97 42.19
CA ASP A 57 -18.37 -0.40 42.96
C ASP A 57 -19.66 -0.44 42.15
N TYR A 58 -20.61 -1.26 42.61
CA TYR A 58 -21.94 -1.38 42.02
C TYR A 58 -22.85 -0.17 42.29
N PHE A 59 -22.55 0.66 43.30
CA PHE A 59 -23.34 1.85 43.63
C PHE A 59 -23.04 2.99 42.64
N ASP A 60 -21.77 3.34 42.48
CA ASP A 60 -21.34 4.39 41.54
C ASP A 60 -21.00 3.85 40.14
N SER A 61 -21.12 2.52 39.95
CA SER A 61 -20.88 1.82 38.68
C SER A 61 -19.47 2.03 38.12
N THR A 62 -18.43 2.07 38.97
CA THR A 62 -17.05 2.43 38.59
C THR A 62 -15.99 1.66 39.40
N TYR A 63 -14.71 1.91 39.10
CA TYR A 63 -13.55 1.59 39.94
C TYR A 63 -12.98 2.89 40.53
N TYR A 64 -12.36 2.84 41.72
CA TYR A 64 -11.76 4.02 42.39
C TYR A 64 -10.22 4.00 42.44
N GLU A 65 -9.65 3.04 41.74
CA GLU A 65 -8.23 2.79 41.69
C GLU A 65 -7.46 3.89 40.97
N ASN A 66 -6.15 3.98 41.20
CA ASN A 66 -5.28 4.95 40.52
C ASN A 66 -4.07 4.31 39.82
N ILE A 67 -4.02 2.98 39.79
CA ILE A 67 -3.02 2.22 39.05
C ILE A 67 -3.66 1.12 38.23
N LEU A 68 -3.08 0.87 37.05
CA LEU A 68 -3.29 -0.33 36.24
C LEU A 68 -2.03 -1.17 36.34
N VAL A 69 -2.18 -2.44 36.69
CA VAL A 69 -1.08 -3.42 36.73
C VAL A 69 -1.25 -4.36 35.54
N LEU A 70 -0.18 -4.53 34.77
CA LEU A 70 -0.16 -5.42 33.60
C LEU A 70 0.97 -6.44 33.72
N SER A 71 0.73 -7.62 33.17
CA SER A 71 1.78 -8.58 32.86
C SER A 71 2.78 -8.01 31.86
N ALA A 72 4.06 -8.35 31.99
CA ALA A 72 5.08 -8.08 30.97
C ALA A 72 4.94 -8.95 29.72
N THR A 73 4.07 -9.97 29.76
CA THR A 73 3.73 -10.86 28.66
C THR A 73 2.28 -10.64 28.23
N ASP A 74 2.00 -10.45 26.95
CA ASP A 74 0.65 -10.28 26.40
C ASP A 74 -0.13 -11.61 26.30
N ALA A 75 -1.40 -11.57 25.88
CA ALA A 75 -2.24 -12.76 25.68
C ALA A 75 -1.78 -13.68 24.53
N SER A 76 -0.91 -13.18 23.64
CA SER A 76 -0.29 -13.96 22.56
C SER A 76 1.02 -14.65 23.00
N GLY A 77 1.51 -14.36 24.21
CA GLY A 77 2.76 -14.91 24.75
C GLY A 77 4.01 -14.09 24.41
N ASN A 78 3.87 -12.88 23.87
CA ASN A 78 5.00 -11.99 23.57
C ASN A 78 5.40 -11.17 24.80
N PHE A 79 6.70 -10.93 24.95
CA PHE A 79 7.21 -10.05 26.00
C PHE A 79 7.14 -8.58 25.55
N VAL A 80 6.34 -7.76 26.22
CA VAL A 80 5.93 -6.40 25.79
C VAL A 80 6.32 -5.28 26.77
N GLN A 81 7.07 -5.60 27.83
CA GLN A 81 7.39 -4.66 28.92
C GLN A 81 8.04 -3.36 28.45
N SER A 82 9.13 -3.45 27.70
CA SER A 82 9.87 -2.27 27.24
C SER A 82 9.06 -1.42 26.26
N GLU A 83 8.25 -2.07 25.44
CA GLU A 83 7.45 -1.41 24.41
C GLU A 83 6.36 -0.55 25.05
N ILE A 84 5.56 -1.14 25.95
CA ILE A 84 4.50 -0.43 26.68
C ILE A 84 5.07 0.73 27.50
N ILE A 85 6.18 0.51 28.22
CA ILE A 85 6.80 1.58 29.03
C ILE A 85 7.33 2.72 28.16
N SER A 86 7.93 2.41 27.01
CA SER A 86 8.47 3.45 26.12
C SER A 86 7.38 4.27 25.43
N MET A 87 6.18 3.71 25.32
CA MET A 87 5.09 4.26 24.54
C MET A 87 4.10 5.08 25.38
N VAL A 88 3.95 4.77 26.67
CA VAL A 88 3.05 5.51 27.58
C VAL A 88 3.77 6.71 28.19
N ASN A 89 3.33 7.91 27.82
CA ASN A 89 3.82 9.19 28.36
C ASN A 89 2.84 9.83 29.33
N THR A 90 3.34 10.72 30.19
CA THR A 90 2.49 11.57 31.03
C THR A 90 1.57 12.42 30.14
N GLY A 91 0.26 12.35 30.40
CA GLY A 91 -0.78 13.03 29.61
C GLY A 91 -1.45 12.16 28.56
N ASP A 92 -0.96 10.93 28.33
CA ASP A 92 -1.56 10.01 27.37
C ASP A 92 -2.89 9.46 27.87
N VAL A 93 -3.89 9.37 26.99
CA VAL A 93 -5.18 8.76 27.28
C VAL A 93 -5.13 7.28 26.94
N ILE A 94 -5.28 6.46 27.97
CA ILE A 94 -5.31 5.01 27.88
C ILE A 94 -6.75 4.52 27.91
N ARG A 95 -7.07 3.57 27.04
CA ARG A 95 -8.34 2.84 27.01
C ARG A 95 -8.09 1.36 27.26
N VAL A 96 -8.83 0.78 28.19
CA VAL A 96 -8.93 -0.67 28.42
C VAL A 96 -10.35 -1.09 28.08
N GLN A 97 -10.51 -2.05 27.17
CA GLN A 97 -11.84 -2.50 26.75
C GLN A 97 -11.90 -4.00 26.53
N ASN A 98 -13.07 -4.60 26.71
CA ASN A 98 -13.30 -5.97 26.31
C ASN A 98 -13.49 -6.10 24.78
N THR A 99 -13.42 -7.32 24.25
CA THR A 99 -13.48 -7.61 22.80
C THR A 99 -14.70 -6.99 22.08
N ILE A 100 -15.83 -6.87 22.76
CA ILE A 100 -17.10 -6.37 22.18
C ILE A 100 -17.29 -4.86 22.44
N GLY A 101 -16.44 -4.23 23.25
CA GLY A 101 -16.57 -2.83 23.65
C GLY A 101 -17.77 -2.55 24.56
N SER A 102 -18.31 -3.57 25.22
CA SER A 102 -19.42 -3.42 26.17
C SER A 102 -18.99 -2.93 27.54
N ARG A 103 -17.69 -3.02 27.85
CA ARG A 103 -17.04 -2.54 29.08
C ARG A 103 -15.77 -1.81 28.71
N ILE A 104 -15.68 -0.56 29.11
CA ILE A 104 -14.60 0.35 28.71
C ILE A 104 -14.20 1.18 29.92
N ALA A 105 -12.90 1.18 30.21
CA ALA A 105 -12.26 2.11 31.13
C ALA A 105 -11.34 3.04 30.34
N THR A 106 -11.36 4.33 30.66
CA THR A 106 -10.51 5.35 30.06
C THR A 106 -9.89 6.20 31.16
N PHE A 107 -8.60 6.54 31.05
CA PHE A 107 -7.91 7.40 32.00
C PHE A 107 -6.68 8.06 31.39
N THR A 108 -6.22 9.15 31.98
CA THR A 108 -5.00 9.86 31.59
C THR A 108 -3.81 9.34 32.40
N ALA A 109 -2.87 8.68 31.72
CA ALA A 109 -1.63 8.19 32.31
C ALA A 109 -0.77 9.33 32.86
N THR A 110 -0.18 9.09 34.03
CA THR A 110 0.81 9.98 34.65
C THR A 110 2.20 9.40 34.57
N ASN A 111 2.35 8.07 34.56
CA ASN A 111 3.63 7.38 34.44
C ASN A 111 3.43 5.91 34.02
N ALA A 112 4.47 5.30 33.44
CA ALA A 112 4.57 3.86 33.23
C ALA A 112 5.95 3.37 33.68
N ILE A 113 5.99 2.40 34.59
CA ILE A 113 7.24 1.90 35.18
C ILE A 113 7.27 0.37 35.26
N PRO A 114 8.46 -0.25 35.21
CA PRO A 114 8.58 -1.69 35.41
C PRO A 114 8.38 -2.04 36.88
N LEU A 115 7.61 -3.10 37.15
CA LEU A 115 7.45 -3.70 38.48
C LEU A 115 8.18 -5.04 38.55
N GLY A 116 9.51 -4.97 38.60
CA GLY A 116 10.34 -6.17 38.45
C GLY A 116 10.43 -6.62 36.98
N PRO A 117 10.85 -7.86 36.72
CA PRO A 117 11.10 -8.34 35.35
C PRO A 117 9.84 -8.75 34.58
N ASP A 118 8.70 -8.85 35.27
CA ASP A 118 7.53 -9.60 34.81
C ASP A 118 6.23 -8.77 34.80
N ARG A 119 6.27 -7.50 35.22
CA ARG A 119 5.08 -6.64 35.33
C ARG A 119 5.35 -5.18 34.95
N ILE A 120 4.28 -4.47 34.65
CA ILE A 120 4.24 -3.05 34.33
C ILE A 120 3.22 -2.40 35.26
N MET A 121 3.54 -1.22 35.79
CA MET A 121 2.59 -0.34 36.48
C MET A 121 2.37 0.90 35.65
N ILE A 122 1.11 1.23 35.40
CA ILE A 122 0.70 2.51 34.86
C ILE A 122 -0.05 3.26 35.96
N THR A 123 0.47 4.41 36.35
CA THR A 123 -0.24 5.33 37.26
C THR A 123 -1.06 6.31 36.42
N TYR A 124 -2.23 6.74 36.91
CA TYR A 124 -3.08 7.67 36.18
C TYR A 124 -3.76 8.70 37.09
N ASP A 125 -4.22 9.81 36.49
CA ASP A 125 -4.97 10.84 37.21
C ASP A 125 -6.38 10.34 37.53
N ASN A 126 -6.69 10.17 38.81
CA ASN A 126 -7.99 9.65 39.24
C ASN A 126 -9.16 10.58 38.81
N ALA A 127 -8.92 11.88 38.66
CA ALA A 127 -9.95 12.80 38.16
C ALA A 127 -10.31 12.58 36.69
N SER A 128 -9.47 11.88 35.93
CA SER A 128 -9.67 11.55 34.52
C SER A 128 -10.30 10.16 34.29
N PHE A 129 -10.42 9.35 35.34
CA PHE A 129 -10.91 7.99 35.21
C PHE A 129 -12.40 7.97 34.87
N TYR A 130 -12.74 7.22 33.83
CA TYR A 130 -14.11 6.98 33.41
C TYR A 130 -14.31 5.51 33.11
N TYR A 131 -15.35 4.91 33.69
CA TYR A 131 -15.78 3.56 33.37
C TYR A 131 -17.20 3.56 32.81
N SER A 132 -17.43 2.71 31.81
CA SER A 132 -18.74 2.49 31.21
C SER A 132 -18.98 0.99 31.00
N SER A 133 -20.22 0.55 31.26
CA SER A 133 -20.66 -0.82 31.05
C SER A 133 -22.12 -0.86 30.60
N LEU A 134 -22.43 -1.63 29.57
CA LEU A 134 -23.81 -1.80 29.09
C LEU A 134 -24.74 -2.44 30.12
N ASN A 135 -24.19 -3.25 31.04
CA ASN A 135 -24.95 -4.05 32.01
C ASN A 135 -24.74 -3.61 33.47
N GLY A 136 -24.07 -2.49 33.72
CA GLY A 136 -23.79 -2.01 35.08
C GLY A 136 -22.91 -2.95 35.91
N ASN A 137 -22.00 -3.66 35.25
CA ASN A 137 -21.05 -4.57 35.90
C ASN A 137 -19.60 -4.26 35.48
N GLY A 138 -18.67 -4.59 36.39
CA GLY A 138 -17.23 -4.60 36.14
C GLY A 138 -16.82 -5.63 35.10
N PHE A 139 -15.55 -5.62 34.72
CA PHE A 139 -14.94 -6.67 33.91
C PHE A 139 -15.06 -8.04 34.59
N ASN A 140 -15.25 -9.10 33.80
CA ASN A 140 -15.34 -10.46 34.36
C ASN A 140 -13.95 -11.05 34.53
N ASP A 141 -13.82 -11.98 35.46
CA ASP A 141 -12.64 -12.83 35.54
C ASP A 141 -12.40 -13.57 34.21
N ASN A 142 -11.15 -13.64 33.78
CA ASN A 142 -10.72 -14.28 32.54
C ASN A 142 -11.33 -13.69 31.25
N GLU A 143 -11.78 -12.42 31.28
CA GLU A 143 -12.30 -11.73 30.09
C GLU A 143 -11.17 -11.23 29.20
N PRO A 144 -11.17 -11.49 27.87
CA PRO A 144 -10.20 -10.89 26.98
C PRO A 144 -10.40 -9.38 26.87
N ILE A 145 -9.32 -8.62 27.07
CA ILE A 145 -9.32 -7.15 26.98
C ILE A 145 -8.15 -6.67 26.14
N THR A 146 -8.32 -5.51 25.53
CA THR A 146 -7.27 -4.81 24.79
C THR A 146 -6.89 -3.54 25.54
N PHE A 147 -5.60 -3.39 25.82
CA PHE A 147 -4.96 -2.17 26.28
C PHE A 147 -4.60 -1.30 25.08
N ILE A 148 -4.99 -0.02 25.09
CA ILE A 148 -4.90 0.87 23.95
C ILE A 148 -4.39 2.23 24.43
N ASN A 149 -3.25 2.70 23.91
CA ASN A 149 -2.85 4.10 24.09
C ASN A 149 -3.43 4.95 22.95
N THR A 150 -4.50 5.69 23.24
CA THR A 150 -5.18 6.56 22.25
C THR A 150 -4.46 7.87 21.99
N SER A 151 -3.42 8.19 22.76
CA SER A 151 -2.59 9.40 22.62
C SER A 151 -1.18 9.14 22.08
N ALA A 152 -0.75 7.88 21.98
CA ALA A 152 0.49 7.52 21.31
C ALA A 152 0.51 8.14 19.90
N THR A 153 1.56 8.92 19.62
CA THR A 153 1.70 9.90 18.51
C THR A 153 0.63 9.79 17.43
N THR A 154 -0.46 10.52 17.65
CA THR A 154 -1.47 10.85 16.65
C THR A 154 -1.00 12.08 15.89
N GLY A 155 -0.50 11.87 14.68
CA GLY A 155 -0.05 12.97 13.83
C GLY A 155 0.87 12.53 12.71
N LEU A 156 0.87 13.34 11.66
CA LEU A 156 1.86 13.34 10.61
C LEU A 156 3.27 13.43 11.22
N ALA A 157 4.21 12.61 10.75
CA ALA A 157 5.62 12.84 11.05
C ALA A 157 5.96 14.27 10.64
N GLY A 158 6.22 15.16 11.60
CA GLY A 158 6.35 16.60 11.36
C GLY A 158 7.60 17.00 10.58
N ASP A 159 8.50 16.03 10.38
CA ASP A 159 9.70 16.07 9.55
C ASP A 159 9.47 15.51 8.13
N VAL A 160 8.28 14.96 7.85
CA VAL A 160 7.89 14.45 6.54
C VAL A 160 6.86 15.40 5.93
N GLU A 161 7.10 15.85 4.69
CA GLU A 161 6.10 16.62 3.94
C GLU A 161 5.02 15.66 3.43
N TRP A 162 3.77 15.93 3.80
CA TRP A 162 2.62 15.12 3.39
C TRP A 162 1.73 15.90 2.42
N ASN A 163 1.14 15.22 1.45
CA ASN A 163 0.17 15.87 0.56
C ASN A 163 -1.14 16.14 1.30
N SER A 164 -1.95 17.04 0.77
CA SER A 164 -3.30 17.25 1.31
C SER A 164 -4.21 16.04 1.03
N PHE A 165 -5.18 15.84 1.94
CA PHE A 165 -6.12 14.72 2.01
C PHE A 165 -6.76 14.32 0.68
N TYR A 166 -7.18 15.29 -0.14
CA TYR A 166 -7.85 15.06 -1.42
C TYR A 166 -7.00 14.33 -2.46
N TYR A 167 -5.70 14.25 -2.22
CA TYR A 167 -4.78 13.63 -3.17
C TYR A 167 -4.61 12.14 -2.91
N TYR A 168 -4.78 11.61 -1.70
CA TYR A 168 -4.40 10.22 -1.39
C TYR A 168 -5.52 9.18 -1.46
N HIS A 169 -6.77 9.59 -1.28
CA HIS A 169 -7.91 8.67 -1.22
C HIS A 169 -8.76 8.81 -2.49
N ASP A 170 -9.13 7.66 -3.05
CA ASP A 170 -9.91 7.55 -4.28
C ASP A 170 -11.37 7.18 -4.00
N HIS A 171 -11.87 7.73 -2.91
CA HIS A 171 -13.28 7.64 -2.55
C HIS A 171 -13.71 8.94 -1.86
N LEU A 172 -15.00 9.23 -1.99
CA LEU A 172 -15.62 10.31 -1.24
C LEU A 172 -15.79 9.85 0.22
N ASP A 173 -15.84 10.79 1.18
CA ASP A 173 -16.26 10.51 2.56
C ASP A 173 -17.80 10.31 2.63
N ASN A 174 -18.31 9.37 1.83
CA ASN A 174 -19.74 9.11 1.64
C ASN A 174 -20.18 7.75 2.20
N GLY A 175 -19.37 7.14 3.07
CA GLY A 175 -19.63 5.82 3.66
C GLY A 175 -19.04 4.64 2.89
N ALA A 176 -18.38 4.86 1.75
CA ALA A 176 -17.43 3.89 1.21
C ALA A 176 -16.23 3.84 2.16
N ALA A 177 -16.02 2.69 2.82
CA ALA A 177 -15.03 2.56 3.88
C ALA A 177 -13.58 2.49 3.38
N TYR A 178 -13.34 2.16 2.10
CA TYR A 178 -11.99 1.88 1.58
C TYR A 178 -11.80 2.31 0.12
N CYS A 179 -10.55 2.58 -0.27
CA CYS A 179 -10.12 2.73 -1.67
C CYS A 179 -10.41 1.45 -2.48
N GLU A 180 -10.96 1.62 -3.68
CA GLU A 180 -11.20 0.50 -4.60
C GLU A 180 -9.95 0.18 -5.43
N ALA A 181 -9.72 -1.10 -5.76
CA ALA A 181 -8.58 -1.46 -6.61
C ALA A 181 -8.60 -0.76 -7.99
N GLY A 182 -9.75 -0.67 -8.67
CA GLY A 182 -9.79 -0.28 -10.09
C GLY A 182 -9.83 1.23 -10.41
N ARG A 183 -9.71 2.11 -9.43
CA ARG A 183 -9.85 3.56 -9.59
C ARG A 183 -8.50 4.28 -9.35
N ILE A 184 -8.42 5.56 -8.97
CA ILE A 184 -7.15 6.28 -8.77
C ILE A 184 -6.29 5.60 -7.70
N GLN A 185 -5.14 5.07 -8.08
CA GLN A 185 -4.17 4.49 -7.14
C GLN A 185 -3.07 5.50 -6.88
N HIS A 186 -3.31 6.50 -6.01
CA HIS A 186 -2.31 7.53 -5.77
C HIS A 186 -1.25 7.06 -4.78
N PHE A 187 0.01 7.03 -5.22
CA PHE A 187 1.13 6.86 -4.33
C PHE A 187 2.34 7.71 -4.76
N ASP A 188 2.96 8.32 -3.75
CA ASP A 188 4.22 9.01 -3.90
C ASP A 188 5.38 8.15 -3.44
N PHE A 189 6.31 8.00 -4.36
CA PHE A 189 7.52 7.25 -4.11
C PHE A 189 8.61 8.28 -3.84
N GLU A 190 9.05 8.37 -2.60
CA GLU A 190 10.18 9.23 -2.23
C GLU A 190 11.42 8.91 -3.08
N TYR A 191 11.58 7.62 -3.41
CA TYR A 191 12.50 7.11 -4.41
C TYR A 191 12.50 7.92 -5.73
N TRP A 192 11.33 8.25 -6.28
CA TRP A 192 11.23 8.98 -7.55
C TRP A 192 11.68 10.45 -7.42
N ASN A 193 11.75 10.95 -6.20
CA ASN A 193 12.12 12.32 -5.86
C ASN A 193 13.60 12.43 -5.44
N TYR A 194 14.34 11.32 -5.36
CA TYR A 194 15.73 11.30 -4.90
C TYR A 194 16.63 12.31 -5.63
N GLY A 195 16.46 12.51 -6.94
CA GLY A 195 17.26 13.47 -7.68
C GLY A 195 17.03 14.92 -7.21
N GLY A 196 15.79 15.25 -6.82
CA GLY A 196 15.44 16.52 -6.19
C GLY A 196 16.04 16.63 -4.79
N ILE A 197 15.91 15.58 -3.98
CA ILE A 197 16.44 15.51 -2.60
C ILE A 197 17.97 15.62 -2.57
N SER A 198 18.66 14.99 -3.52
CA SER A 198 20.12 14.98 -3.64
C SER A 198 20.71 16.26 -4.27
N GLY A 199 19.88 17.26 -4.58
CA GLY A 199 20.32 18.53 -5.18
C GLY A 199 20.72 18.44 -6.64
N THR A 200 20.43 17.31 -7.31
CA THR A 200 20.68 17.13 -8.75
C THR A 200 19.57 17.73 -9.61
N ASN A 201 18.50 18.22 -8.97
CA ASN A 201 17.35 18.88 -9.59
C ASN A 201 16.73 18.07 -10.74
N CYS A 202 16.57 16.76 -10.50
CA CYS A 202 16.02 15.83 -11.47
C CYS A 202 15.17 14.75 -10.78
N ASP A 203 14.41 13.99 -11.55
CA ASP A 203 13.43 13.00 -11.10
C ASP A 203 13.41 11.80 -12.06
N ILE A 204 12.50 10.85 -11.84
CA ILE A 204 12.33 9.68 -12.74
C ILE A 204 12.01 10.07 -14.19
N PHE A 205 11.49 11.27 -14.45
CA PHE A 205 11.15 11.77 -15.78
C PHE A 205 12.36 12.37 -16.51
N SER A 206 13.28 13.00 -15.77
CA SER A 206 14.41 13.74 -16.31
C SER A 206 15.73 12.97 -16.22
N CYS A 207 15.90 12.11 -15.22
CA CYS A 207 17.14 11.37 -14.96
C CYS A 207 16.91 9.94 -14.42
N PRO A 208 16.09 9.09 -15.08
CA PRO A 208 15.73 7.77 -14.54
C PRO A 208 16.95 6.90 -14.19
N SER A 209 18.04 6.98 -14.96
CA SER A 209 19.26 6.20 -14.68
C SER A 209 19.93 6.57 -13.35
N ILE A 210 19.84 7.83 -12.92
CA ILE A 210 20.36 8.28 -11.62
C ILE A 210 19.44 7.77 -10.52
N ILE A 211 18.12 7.90 -10.70
CA ILE A 211 17.13 7.41 -9.74
C ILE A 211 17.27 5.90 -9.55
N TYR A 212 17.21 5.14 -10.65
CA TYR A 212 17.23 3.68 -10.68
C TYR A 212 18.50 3.05 -10.11
N ASN A 213 19.61 3.78 -10.15
CA ASN A 213 20.89 3.32 -9.64
C ASN A 213 21.33 4.06 -8.36
N SER A 214 20.44 4.84 -7.75
CA SER A 214 20.74 5.55 -6.50
C SER A 214 20.92 4.58 -5.33
N ASP A 215 21.80 4.95 -4.41
CA ASP A 215 21.97 4.23 -3.12
C ASP A 215 20.87 4.62 -2.10
N TYR A 216 19.83 5.36 -2.52
CA TYR A 216 18.76 5.86 -1.66
C TYR A 216 17.72 4.80 -1.28
N ALA A 217 18.16 3.59 -0.98
CA ALA A 217 17.29 2.51 -0.54
C ALA A 217 17.18 2.53 1.00
N TYR A 218 16.01 2.19 1.53
CA TYR A 218 15.79 1.95 2.96
C TYR A 218 16.70 0.81 3.48
N GLY A 219 16.93 -0.21 2.64
CA GLY A 219 17.81 -1.33 2.92
C GLY A 219 18.83 -1.57 1.80
N SER A 220 19.90 -2.32 2.10
CA SER A 220 20.90 -2.69 1.10
C SER A 220 20.27 -3.47 -0.06
N ARG A 221 20.69 -3.16 -1.29
CA ARG A 221 20.27 -3.91 -2.48
C ARG A 221 20.79 -5.34 -2.41
N LEU A 222 19.92 -6.32 -2.63
CA LEU A 222 20.23 -7.74 -2.57
C LEU A 222 20.13 -8.37 -3.96
N PHE A 223 21.15 -9.11 -4.37
CA PHE A 223 21.11 -9.89 -5.60
C PHE A 223 20.65 -11.33 -5.33
N TYR A 224 19.70 -11.79 -6.13
CA TYR A 224 19.22 -13.17 -6.12
C TYR A 224 19.63 -13.82 -7.44
N PRO A 225 20.59 -14.74 -7.44
CA PRO A 225 21.03 -15.41 -8.66
C PRO A 225 19.90 -16.29 -9.20
N LYS A 226 19.75 -16.39 -10.53
CA LYS A 226 18.73 -17.21 -11.23
C LYS A 226 18.58 -18.60 -10.61
N GLY A 227 19.70 -19.26 -10.34
CA GLY A 227 19.71 -20.63 -9.83
C GLY A 227 19.27 -21.64 -10.89
N SER A 228 18.96 -22.87 -10.47
CA SER A 228 18.58 -23.97 -11.36
C SER A 228 17.10 -24.36 -11.29
N THR A 229 16.31 -23.66 -10.47
CA THR A 229 14.90 -23.99 -10.24
C THR A 229 14.02 -22.75 -10.44
N PRO A 230 12.76 -22.93 -10.88
CA PRO A 230 11.80 -21.84 -10.91
C PRO A 230 11.55 -21.22 -9.52
N LYS A 231 11.15 -19.95 -9.47
CA LYS A 231 10.98 -19.22 -8.20
C LYS A 231 9.66 -18.47 -8.11
N VAL A 232 9.15 -18.37 -6.88
CA VAL A 232 8.07 -17.47 -6.51
C VAL A 232 8.65 -16.37 -5.63
N ILE A 233 8.40 -15.12 -6.00
CA ILE A 233 8.81 -13.91 -5.28
C ILE A 233 7.56 -13.32 -4.65
N TYR A 234 7.40 -13.53 -3.35
CA TYR A 234 6.25 -13.03 -2.60
C TYR A 234 6.60 -11.69 -1.93
N ILE A 235 5.78 -10.68 -2.21
CA ILE A 235 5.87 -9.33 -1.69
C ILE A 235 4.82 -9.16 -0.62
N ARG A 236 5.27 -9.17 0.64
CA ARG A 236 4.43 -9.00 1.81
C ARG A 236 4.27 -7.52 2.17
N GLY A 237 3.05 -7.11 2.52
CA GLY A 237 2.74 -5.83 3.14
C GLY A 237 2.96 -4.62 2.23
N GLY A 238 2.86 -4.78 0.91
CA GLY A 238 2.98 -3.64 0.02
C GLY A 238 3.05 -3.94 -1.47
N GLN A 239 3.26 -2.86 -2.21
CA GLN A 239 3.34 -2.82 -3.65
C GLN A 239 4.78 -3.10 -4.13
N VAL A 240 4.92 -3.44 -5.41
CA VAL A 240 6.22 -3.72 -6.04
C VAL A 240 6.41 -2.98 -7.35
N LEU A 241 7.63 -2.48 -7.58
CA LEU A 241 8.08 -1.93 -8.86
C LEU A 241 8.85 -2.99 -9.63
N VAL A 242 8.63 -3.13 -10.93
CA VAL A 242 9.22 -4.18 -11.77
C VAL A 242 9.76 -3.60 -13.07
N ARG A 243 10.95 -4.05 -13.46
CA ARG A 243 11.62 -3.78 -14.74
C ARG A 243 12.71 -4.80 -15.05
N GLY A 244 13.21 -4.76 -16.29
CA GLY A 244 14.49 -5.33 -16.68
C GLY A 244 14.40 -6.57 -17.57
N ILE A 245 15.50 -7.32 -17.63
CA ILE A 245 15.67 -8.47 -18.51
C ILE A 245 15.50 -9.75 -17.72
N VAL A 246 14.41 -10.48 -17.99
CA VAL A 246 14.07 -11.72 -17.31
C VAL A 246 14.92 -12.87 -17.86
N ASP A 247 15.79 -13.40 -17.01
CA ASP A 247 16.54 -14.63 -17.27
C ASP A 247 16.16 -15.68 -16.20
N GLY A 248 15.27 -16.60 -16.57
CA GLY A 248 14.71 -17.64 -15.71
C GLY A 248 13.19 -17.65 -15.63
N GLN A 249 12.68 -18.41 -14.68
CA GLN A 249 11.25 -18.65 -14.50
C GLN A 249 10.81 -18.11 -13.13
N TYR A 250 9.97 -17.09 -13.15
CA TYR A 250 9.59 -16.35 -11.95
C TYR A 250 8.08 -16.09 -11.91
N SER A 251 7.51 -16.11 -10.72
CA SER A 251 6.20 -15.50 -10.45
C SER A 251 6.35 -14.48 -9.34
N ILE A 252 5.89 -13.26 -9.56
CA ILE A 252 5.79 -12.21 -8.53
C ILE A 252 4.37 -12.23 -7.99
N VAL A 253 4.23 -12.32 -6.67
CA VAL A 253 2.94 -12.34 -5.97
C VAL A 253 2.95 -11.24 -4.92
N THR A 254 1.87 -10.47 -4.85
CA THR A 254 1.67 -9.44 -3.81
C THR A 254 0.53 -9.86 -2.89
N ASP A 255 0.51 -9.34 -1.66
CA ASP A 255 -0.70 -9.38 -0.83
C ASP A 255 -1.88 -8.70 -1.52
N ASP A 256 -3.12 -9.07 -1.16
CA ASP A 256 -4.33 -8.40 -1.67
C ASP A 256 -4.28 -6.90 -1.37
N TYR A 257 -4.20 -6.56 -0.09
CA TYR A 257 -4.08 -5.20 0.40
C TYR A 257 -3.44 -5.17 1.79
N THR A 258 -3.00 -4.00 2.21
CA THR A 258 -2.61 -3.67 3.57
C THR A 258 -3.57 -2.63 4.12
N GLU A 259 -4.18 -2.92 5.27
CA GLU A 259 -5.04 -1.97 5.97
C GLU A 259 -4.19 -0.97 6.76
N TYR A 260 -4.66 0.27 6.81
CA TYR A 260 -4.04 1.32 7.59
C TYR A 260 -5.13 2.23 8.18
N ARG A 261 -4.84 2.85 9.33
CA ARG A 261 -5.71 3.89 9.88
C ARG A 261 -5.41 5.21 9.21
N ARG A 262 -6.46 5.93 8.82
CA ARG A 262 -6.34 7.26 8.24
C ARG A 262 -5.76 8.24 9.27
N HIS A 263 -4.80 9.08 8.87
CA HIS A 263 -4.28 10.13 9.76
C HIS A 263 -5.29 11.21 10.11
N ASP A 264 -6.20 11.52 9.19
CA ASP A 264 -7.18 12.60 9.36
C ASP A 264 -8.38 12.15 10.21
N ASP A 265 -8.60 10.84 10.28
CA ASP A 265 -9.64 10.21 11.09
C ASP A 265 -9.21 8.78 11.47
N THR A 266 -8.60 8.62 12.65
CA THR A 266 -8.01 7.35 13.11
C THR A 266 -9.05 6.27 13.42
N ASP A 267 -10.34 6.63 13.50
CA ASP A 267 -11.44 5.68 13.63
C ASP A 267 -11.79 5.01 12.28
N LYS A 268 -11.31 5.57 11.16
CA LYS A 268 -11.45 4.99 9.83
C LYS A 268 -10.24 4.15 9.44
N ILE A 269 -10.51 2.93 8.98
CA ILE A 269 -9.53 2.05 8.34
C ILE A 269 -9.69 2.20 6.82
N ASP A 270 -8.59 2.40 6.12
CA ASP A 270 -8.49 2.38 4.65
C ASP A 270 -7.49 1.29 4.19
N ARG A 271 -7.33 1.09 2.88
CA ARG A 271 -6.55 0.02 2.26
C ARG A 271 -5.60 0.54 1.19
N VAL A 272 -4.38 0.04 1.23
CA VAL A 272 -3.41 0.10 0.12
C VAL A 272 -3.40 -1.25 -0.57
N TRP A 273 -3.81 -1.30 -1.84
CA TRP A 273 -3.78 -2.54 -2.63
C TRP A 273 -2.35 -2.96 -2.98
N GLY A 274 -2.09 -4.27 -2.98
CA GLY A 274 -0.86 -4.84 -3.50
C GLY A 274 -0.82 -4.77 -5.03
N ASN A 275 -0.47 -3.60 -5.56
CA ASN A 275 -0.26 -3.38 -6.98
C ASN A 275 1.16 -3.77 -7.41
N ILE A 276 1.27 -4.22 -8.66
CA ILE A 276 2.54 -4.37 -9.39
C ILE A 276 2.66 -3.18 -10.36
N TRP A 277 3.73 -2.41 -10.26
CA TRP A 277 4.02 -1.27 -11.12
C TRP A 277 5.12 -1.62 -12.12
N LEU A 278 4.82 -1.54 -13.41
CA LEU A 278 5.78 -1.67 -14.48
C LEU A 278 6.40 -0.29 -14.72
N ILE A 279 7.66 -0.11 -14.34
CA ILE A 279 8.36 1.19 -14.38
C ILE A 279 9.30 1.34 -15.58
N ASP A 280 9.51 0.26 -16.31
CA ASP A 280 10.27 0.14 -17.55
C ASP A 280 9.85 -1.17 -18.23
N ASP A 281 10.45 -1.46 -19.38
CA ASP A 281 10.32 -2.72 -20.10
C ASP A 281 10.60 -3.93 -19.20
N VAL A 282 9.87 -5.01 -19.44
CA VAL A 282 10.09 -6.33 -18.84
C VAL A 282 10.14 -7.36 -19.96
N VAL A 283 11.34 -7.77 -20.35
CA VAL A 283 11.56 -8.56 -21.58
C VAL A 283 12.35 -9.81 -21.25
N TYR A 284 12.06 -10.92 -21.93
CA TYR A 284 12.83 -12.15 -21.77
C TYR A 284 14.21 -11.99 -22.41
N SER A 285 15.24 -12.55 -21.78
CA SER A 285 16.63 -12.46 -22.25
C SER A 285 16.86 -13.06 -23.65
N ASP A 286 15.99 -13.98 -24.07
CA ASP A 286 16.03 -14.65 -25.38
C ASP A 286 15.03 -14.08 -26.40
N SER A 287 14.30 -13.01 -26.07
CA SER A 287 13.39 -12.37 -27.01
C SER A 287 14.10 -11.80 -28.24
N TYR A 288 13.35 -11.66 -29.34
CA TYR A 288 13.82 -10.92 -30.51
C TYR A 288 14.12 -9.47 -30.16
N ALA A 289 14.90 -8.79 -30.99
CA ALA A 289 15.23 -7.37 -30.82
C ALA A 289 13.99 -6.45 -30.77
N SER A 290 12.84 -6.92 -31.26
CA SER A 290 11.54 -6.24 -31.16
C SER A 290 10.82 -6.46 -29.82
N GLY A 291 11.39 -7.23 -28.90
CA GLY A 291 10.76 -7.66 -27.65
C GLY A 291 9.92 -8.93 -27.76
N GLN A 292 9.56 -9.35 -28.98
CA GLN A 292 8.73 -10.52 -29.23
C GLN A 292 9.32 -11.80 -28.63
N THR A 293 8.47 -12.62 -27.99
CA THR A 293 8.87 -13.94 -27.48
C THR A 293 9.13 -14.93 -28.62
N ILE A 294 10.11 -15.81 -28.45
CA ILE A 294 10.37 -16.89 -29.42
C ILE A 294 9.22 -17.90 -29.34
N HIS A 295 8.56 -18.17 -30.46
CA HIS A 295 7.44 -19.11 -30.50
C HIS A 295 7.90 -20.55 -30.21
N PRO A 296 7.09 -21.42 -29.56
CA PRO A 296 7.46 -22.82 -29.31
C PRO A 296 7.94 -23.60 -30.55
N ASN A 297 7.39 -23.29 -31.73
CA ASN A 297 7.78 -23.92 -33.00
C ASN A 297 9.18 -23.50 -33.50
N ASP A 298 9.69 -22.37 -33.01
CA ASP A 298 10.99 -21.79 -33.36
C ASP A 298 12.04 -22.05 -32.27
N GLY A 299 11.77 -22.98 -31.34
CA GLY A 299 12.64 -23.33 -30.22
C GLY A 299 12.10 -22.91 -28.85
N GLY A 300 11.08 -22.04 -28.81
CA GLY A 300 10.45 -21.54 -27.59
C GLY A 300 11.35 -20.66 -26.73
N SER A 301 10.79 -20.14 -25.65
CA SER A 301 11.55 -19.45 -24.59
C SER A 301 11.65 -20.32 -23.35
N THR A 302 12.82 -20.31 -22.71
CA THR A 302 13.01 -20.95 -21.39
C THR A 302 12.68 -20.02 -20.23
N ASN A 303 12.45 -18.73 -20.55
CA ASN A 303 12.12 -17.69 -19.62
C ASN A 303 10.60 -17.55 -19.51
N VAL A 304 10.10 -17.33 -18.30
CA VAL A 304 8.69 -17.03 -18.09
C VAL A 304 8.51 -16.14 -16.87
N LEU A 305 7.65 -15.14 -17.00
CA LEU A 305 7.26 -14.26 -15.89
C LEU A 305 5.75 -14.31 -15.64
N GLY A 306 5.38 -14.57 -14.40
CA GLY A 306 4.03 -14.39 -13.88
C GLY A 306 3.94 -13.15 -13.00
N LEU A 307 2.93 -12.31 -13.22
CA LEU A 307 2.62 -11.13 -12.41
C LEU A 307 1.25 -11.33 -11.76
N ILE A 308 1.23 -11.62 -10.46
CA ILE A 308 0.01 -11.87 -9.68
C ILE A 308 -0.17 -10.72 -8.69
N ALA A 309 -0.98 -9.74 -9.09
CA ALA A 309 -1.28 -8.57 -8.30
C ALA A 309 -2.55 -8.79 -7.47
N GLY A 310 -2.46 -8.52 -6.17
CA GLY A 310 -3.62 -8.44 -5.29
C GLY A 310 -4.60 -7.36 -5.74
N GLY A 311 -4.07 -6.19 -6.11
CA GLY A 311 -4.81 -5.11 -6.75
C GLY A 311 -4.71 -5.15 -8.28
N ASN A 312 -3.91 -4.23 -8.82
CA ASN A 312 -3.72 -3.99 -10.25
C ASN A 312 -2.30 -4.31 -10.70
N VAL A 313 -2.17 -4.56 -12.01
CA VAL A 313 -0.89 -4.36 -12.70
C VAL A 313 -0.98 -3.02 -13.43
N ILE A 314 -0.06 -2.10 -13.12
CA ILE A 314 -0.12 -0.71 -13.56
C ILE A 314 1.12 -0.38 -14.38
N ILE A 315 0.93 0.14 -15.60
CA ILE A 315 2.02 0.77 -16.35
C ILE A 315 2.22 2.16 -15.77
N ALA A 316 3.35 2.35 -15.09
CA ALA A 316 3.70 3.61 -14.46
C ALA A 316 4.03 4.66 -15.52
N ASN A 317 3.65 5.91 -15.26
CA ASN A 317 4.05 7.04 -16.09
C ASN A 317 5.53 7.37 -15.81
N THR A 318 6.48 6.68 -16.45
CA THR A 318 7.93 6.88 -16.29
C THR A 318 8.57 7.29 -17.61
N ARG A 319 9.79 7.84 -17.56
CA ARG A 319 10.51 8.27 -18.77
C ARG A 319 10.64 7.14 -19.81
N PRO A 320 11.05 5.91 -19.44
CA PRO A 320 11.14 4.81 -20.39
C PRO A 320 9.78 4.48 -21.01
N ASN A 321 8.71 4.50 -20.21
CA ASN A 321 7.34 4.22 -20.65
C ASN A 321 6.68 5.40 -21.39
N GLY A 322 7.42 6.34 -21.97
CA GLY A 322 6.85 7.41 -22.78
C GLY A 322 6.16 8.55 -22.03
N ALA A 323 6.58 8.82 -20.79
CA ALA A 323 6.04 9.93 -20.01
C ALA A 323 6.09 11.29 -20.74
N ARG A 324 5.15 12.16 -20.34
CA ARG A 324 4.92 13.50 -20.89
C ARG A 324 4.54 13.51 -22.37
N GLY A 325 3.69 12.59 -22.79
CA GLY A 325 3.25 12.50 -24.17
C GLY A 325 4.39 12.19 -25.14
N LYS A 326 5.22 11.18 -24.85
CA LYS A 326 6.38 10.76 -25.66
C LYS A 326 7.56 11.73 -25.71
N GLN A 327 7.69 12.69 -24.78
CA GLN A 327 8.81 13.64 -24.80
C GLN A 327 10.19 12.97 -24.70
N TYR A 328 10.28 11.82 -24.04
CA TYR A 328 11.56 11.26 -23.60
C TYR A 328 11.83 9.80 -23.94
N GLY A 329 10.79 9.05 -24.21
CA GLY A 329 10.76 7.62 -24.53
C GLY A 329 9.44 7.36 -25.24
N GLU A 330 9.23 6.14 -25.68
CA GLU A 330 7.99 5.72 -26.31
C GLU A 330 7.73 4.26 -25.99
N ASP A 331 6.45 3.92 -25.83
CA ASP A 331 5.97 2.54 -25.76
C ASP A 331 6.43 1.82 -24.47
N ILE A 332 5.96 0.59 -24.30
CA ILE A 332 6.47 -0.36 -23.29
C ILE A 332 6.36 -1.78 -23.85
N ILE A 333 7.36 -2.59 -23.59
CA ILE A 333 7.42 -4.01 -23.95
C ILE A 333 7.28 -4.86 -22.69
N ILE A 334 6.32 -5.79 -22.72
CA ILE A 334 5.99 -6.64 -21.58
C ILE A 334 5.91 -8.09 -22.04
N ASN A 335 6.77 -8.93 -21.46
CA ASN A 335 6.75 -10.38 -21.62
C ASN A 335 6.34 -10.99 -20.29
N ALA A 336 5.04 -11.23 -20.11
CA ALA A 336 4.51 -11.76 -18.86
C ALA A 336 3.08 -12.31 -18.99
N SER A 337 2.77 -13.32 -18.19
CA SER A 337 1.39 -13.65 -17.84
C SER A 337 0.93 -12.77 -16.66
N ILE A 338 -0.16 -12.04 -16.84
CA ILE A 338 -0.71 -11.07 -15.89
C ILE A 338 -1.99 -11.61 -15.27
N LEU A 339 -2.08 -11.55 -13.95
CA LEU A 339 -3.28 -11.78 -13.16
C LEU A 339 -3.49 -10.62 -12.17
N ALA A 340 -4.55 -9.83 -12.37
CA ALA A 340 -5.02 -8.82 -11.42
C ALA A 340 -6.24 -9.34 -10.66
N MET A 341 -6.06 -9.68 -9.38
CA MET A 341 -7.04 -10.43 -8.59
C MET A 341 -8.28 -9.62 -8.22
N ASN A 342 -8.11 -8.35 -7.86
CA ASN A 342 -9.21 -7.45 -7.48
C ASN A 342 -9.32 -6.21 -8.39
N GLY A 343 -8.27 -5.90 -9.15
CA GLY A 343 -8.17 -4.75 -10.04
C GLY A 343 -8.14 -5.10 -11.52
N GLY A 344 -7.43 -4.28 -12.29
CA GLY A 344 -7.23 -4.41 -13.73
C GLY A 344 -5.76 -4.33 -14.14
N PHE A 345 -5.50 -4.61 -15.42
CA PHE A 345 -4.26 -4.18 -16.07
C PHE A 345 -4.49 -2.78 -16.67
N ILE A 346 -3.91 -1.73 -16.08
CA ILE A 346 -4.25 -0.32 -16.36
C ILE A 346 -3.02 0.53 -16.68
N SER A 347 -3.23 1.65 -17.38
CA SER A 347 -2.24 2.73 -17.45
C SER A 347 -2.44 3.72 -16.30
N HIS A 348 -1.35 4.36 -15.89
CA HIS A 348 -1.37 5.42 -14.88
C HIS A 348 -1.79 6.77 -15.49
N TYR A 349 -3.07 7.14 -15.45
CA TYR A 349 -3.60 8.32 -16.17
C TYR A 349 -3.68 9.63 -15.37
N TRP A 350 -3.79 9.57 -14.04
CA TRP A 350 -4.07 10.77 -13.22
C TRP A 350 -2.91 11.76 -13.15
N GLN A 351 -1.67 11.29 -13.29
CA GLN A 351 -0.49 12.14 -13.52
C GLN A 351 -0.27 12.26 -15.00
N ASN A 352 -0.67 13.39 -15.56
CA ASN A 352 -0.61 13.67 -16.99
C ASN A 352 -0.15 15.11 -17.26
N THR A 353 0.18 15.41 -18.51
CA THR A 353 0.72 16.72 -18.90
C THR A 353 -0.29 17.64 -19.58
N LEU A 354 -1.58 17.41 -19.37
CA LEU A 354 -2.65 18.23 -19.93
C LEU A 354 -2.87 19.51 -19.11
N LEU A 355 -3.10 20.62 -19.81
CA LEU A 355 -3.43 21.92 -19.20
C LEU A 355 -4.83 21.98 -18.58
N GLY A 356 -5.73 21.10 -18.96
CA GLY A 356 -6.97 20.82 -18.22
C GLY A 356 -6.97 19.34 -17.85
N TYR A 357 -7.79 18.88 -16.92
CA TYR A 357 -7.82 17.46 -16.50
C TYR A 357 -6.63 17.03 -15.63
N HIS A 358 -6.04 17.98 -14.90
CA HIS A 358 -4.96 17.70 -13.93
C HIS A 358 -5.37 18.02 -12.49
N ASP A 359 -6.43 18.80 -12.27
CA ASP A 359 -6.88 19.15 -10.92
C ASP A 359 -7.69 18.02 -10.30
N PHE A 360 -7.58 17.84 -8.98
CA PHE A 360 -8.39 16.84 -8.28
C PHE A 360 -9.90 17.11 -8.41
N ASN A 361 -10.28 18.37 -8.62
CA ASN A 361 -11.67 18.78 -8.78
C ASN A 361 -11.84 19.70 -10.00
N ASP A 362 -11.67 19.12 -11.19
CA ASP A 362 -11.93 19.78 -12.48
C ASP A 362 -13.45 20.06 -12.74
N GLY A 363 -14.35 19.72 -11.80
CA GLY A 363 -15.80 19.92 -11.97
C GLY A 363 -16.45 19.06 -13.05
N LEU A 364 -15.82 17.95 -13.42
CA LEU A 364 -16.26 17.07 -14.50
C LEU A 364 -17.39 16.15 -14.06
N GLU A 365 -18.32 15.84 -14.97
CA GLU A 365 -19.43 14.90 -14.73
C GLU A 365 -18.94 13.49 -14.34
N TYR A 366 -17.72 13.14 -14.75
CA TYR A 366 -17.08 11.86 -14.46
C TYR A 366 -16.48 11.76 -13.04
N GLY A 367 -16.57 12.83 -12.23
CA GLY A 367 -16.00 12.90 -10.89
C GLY A 367 -14.50 13.19 -10.89
N ILE A 368 -13.82 12.77 -9.81
CA ILE A 368 -12.37 12.92 -9.62
C ILE A 368 -11.64 11.93 -10.54
N ILE A 369 -10.81 12.45 -11.43
CA ILE A 369 -10.07 11.65 -12.43
C ILE A 369 -8.55 11.92 -12.43
N ALA A 370 -8.13 12.98 -11.75
CA ALA A 370 -6.75 13.40 -11.60
C ALA A 370 -6.43 13.61 -10.11
N ASP A 371 -5.14 13.66 -9.78
CA ASP A 371 -4.63 13.79 -8.40
C ASP A 371 -4.12 15.20 -8.10
N GLY A 372 -4.47 16.21 -8.90
CA GLY A 372 -4.00 17.59 -8.70
C GLY A 372 -2.55 17.84 -9.06
N ARG A 373 -1.80 16.82 -9.51
CA ARG A 373 -0.33 16.87 -9.61
C ARG A 373 0.19 16.79 -11.02
N GLY A 374 -0.69 16.86 -12.03
CA GLY A 374 -0.39 16.69 -13.46
C GLY A 374 1.04 16.99 -13.90
N GLY A 375 1.30 18.21 -14.39
CA GLY A 375 2.65 18.63 -14.78
C GLY A 375 3.58 18.93 -13.60
N HIS A 376 3.07 18.84 -12.36
CA HIS A 376 3.71 19.25 -11.12
C HIS A 376 4.23 18.04 -10.35
N ARG A 377 5.42 17.56 -10.73
CA ARG A 377 6.21 16.73 -9.81
C ARG A 377 7.56 17.38 -9.53
N ASN A 378 7.83 17.55 -8.23
CA ASN A 378 9.14 17.68 -7.60
C ASN A 378 9.95 18.95 -7.83
N TYR A 379 9.53 20.04 -7.19
CA TYR A 379 10.54 20.89 -6.56
C TYR A 379 10.41 20.75 -5.04
N TYR A 380 11.54 20.46 -4.39
CA TYR A 380 11.81 20.76 -2.96
C TYR A 380 11.79 22.28 -2.69
N GLN A 381 11.08 23.07 -3.50
CA GLN A 381 10.97 24.49 -3.25
C GLN A 381 9.86 24.68 -2.23
N GLU A 382 10.23 25.28 -1.09
CA GLU A 382 9.33 25.93 -0.16
C GLU A 382 8.19 26.58 -0.97
N GLN A 383 6.94 26.18 -0.68
CA GLN A 383 5.75 26.79 -1.27
C GLN A 383 5.63 28.24 -0.78
N ILE A 384 6.41 29.15 -1.34
CA ILE A 384 6.30 30.58 -1.05
C ILE A 384 5.33 31.19 -2.06
N GLY A 385 4.07 31.40 -1.66
CA GLY A 385 3.08 32.08 -2.51
C GLY A 385 1.61 31.75 -2.22
N ILE A 386 0.71 32.31 -3.04
CA ILE A 386 -0.74 32.05 -3.06
C ILE A 386 -1.04 31.30 -4.38
N GLY A 387 -1.60 30.08 -4.31
CA GLY A 387 -1.67 29.12 -5.44
C GLY A 387 -2.55 29.53 -6.64
N PRO A 388 -2.67 28.68 -7.70
CA PRO A 388 -2.11 27.34 -7.93
C PRO A 388 -1.17 27.26 -9.17
N ASP A 389 -0.31 28.25 -9.39
CA ASP A 389 0.53 28.35 -10.61
C ASP A 389 2.02 28.07 -10.34
N TYR A 390 2.36 26.88 -9.82
CA TYR A 390 3.75 26.52 -9.51
C TYR A 390 4.42 25.69 -10.61
N SER A 391 4.78 26.32 -11.74
CA SER A 391 5.74 25.83 -12.76
C SER A 391 5.67 24.34 -13.15
N GLY A 392 4.48 23.79 -13.39
CA GLY A 392 4.32 22.44 -13.92
C GLY A 392 4.74 22.36 -15.38
N VAL A 393 5.28 21.22 -15.82
CA VAL A 393 5.60 21.01 -17.24
C VAL A 393 4.41 20.36 -17.93
N TYR A 394 3.65 21.18 -18.62
CA TYR A 394 2.50 20.79 -19.44
C TYR A 394 2.92 20.74 -20.90
N THR A 395 2.90 19.56 -21.51
CA THR A 395 3.51 19.32 -22.82
C THR A 395 2.54 19.38 -24.00
N GLY A 396 1.24 19.58 -23.78
CA GLY A 396 0.33 19.91 -24.88
C GLY A 396 -1.15 19.59 -24.68
N THR A 397 -1.83 19.32 -25.80
CA THR A 397 -3.27 19.06 -25.90
C THR A 397 -3.67 17.60 -25.68
N ASN A 398 -2.70 16.69 -25.57
CA ASN A 398 -2.90 15.26 -25.25
C ASN A 398 -1.67 14.72 -24.47
N ASP A 399 -1.79 13.54 -23.85
CA ASP A 399 -0.70 12.84 -23.17
C ASP A 399 -0.68 11.37 -23.62
N PHE A 400 -0.50 11.18 -24.93
CA PHE A 400 -0.32 9.87 -25.53
C PHE A 400 1.13 9.40 -25.41
N ARG A 401 1.31 8.21 -24.86
CA ARG A 401 2.61 7.70 -24.39
C ARG A 401 3.14 6.55 -25.25
N GLY A 402 2.35 6.09 -26.21
CA GLY A 402 2.74 5.07 -27.19
C GLY A 402 1.90 3.82 -27.13
N ASP A 403 2.52 2.71 -27.52
CA ASP A 403 1.92 1.39 -27.61
C ASP A 403 2.35 0.50 -26.45
N VAL A 404 1.41 -0.27 -25.92
CA VAL A 404 1.72 -1.39 -25.03
C VAL A 404 1.93 -2.64 -25.88
N ASN A 405 3.19 -3.03 -26.04
CA ASN A 405 3.61 -4.24 -26.73
C ASN A 405 3.66 -5.41 -25.74
N LEU A 406 2.52 -6.08 -25.57
CA LEU A 406 2.42 -7.23 -24.67
C LEU A 406 2.59 -8.54 -25.45
N TRP A 407 3.51 -9.39 -24.99
CA TRP A 407 3.65 -10.79 -25.37
C TRP A 407 3.37 -11.66 -24.15
N GLY A 408 2.13 -12.13 -24.01
CA GLY A 408 1.71 -12.76 -22.77
C GLY A 408 0.21 -13.06 -22.69
N SER A 409 -0.33 -13.06 -21.47
CA SER A 409 -1.76 -13.19 -21.23
C SER A 409 -2.23 -12.23 -20.15
N ILE A 410 -3.50 -11.84 -20.17
CA ILE A 410 -4.11 -10.99 -19.15
C ILE A 410 -5.35 -11.66 -18.61
N VAL A 411 -5.38 -11.83 -17.28
CA VAL A 411 -6.56 -12.15 -16.49
C VAL A 411 -6.77 -11.01 -15.51
N GLN A 412 -7.97 -10.45 -15.45
CA GLN A 412 -8.28 -9.30 -14.60
C GLN A 412 -9.71 -9.37 -14.09
N PHE A 413 -9.92 -8.93 -12.86
CA PHE A 413 -11.25 -8.88 -12.26
C PHE A 413 -12.07 -7.70 -12.79
N LYS A 414 -11.46 -6.52 -12.92
CA LYS A 414 -12.05 -5.32 -13.54
C LYS A 414 -11.36 -5.04 -14.87
N ARG A 415 -12.11 -4.50 -15.84
CA ARG A 415 -11.53 -4.07 -17.11
C ARG A 415 -10.59 -2.89 -16.88
N GLY A 416 -9.33 -3.07 -17.25
CA GLY A 416 -8.38 -1.97 -17.28
C GLY A 416 -8.38 -1.18 -18.59
N TYR A 417 -8.26 0.14 -18.47
CA TYR A 417 -8.18 1.08 -19.59
C TYR A 417 -6.72 1.47 -19.83
N MET A 418 -6.27 1.41 -21.08
CA MET A 418 -4.91 1.84 -21.49
C MET A 418 -4.91 3.26 -22.02
N LEU A 419 -5.89 3.62 -22.83
CA LEU A 419 -6.13 4.97 -23.33
C LEU A 419 -7.48 5.46 -22.82
N ARG A 420 -7.51 6.69 -22.30
CA ARG A 420 -8.75 7.41 -21.97
C ARG A 420 -8.84 8.67 -22.83
N ASN A 421 -9.95 8.87 -23.53
CA ASN A 421 -10.12 9.92 -24.54
C ASN A 421 -11.59 10.38 -24.64
N TYR A 422 -11.90 11.22 -25.64
CA TYR A 422 -13.26 11.66 -25.96
C TYR A 422 -14.09 10.59 -26.70
N LEU A 423 -15.37 10.33 -26.35
CA LEU A 423 -16.15 10.81 -25.21
C LEU A 423 -15.73 10.07 -23.93
N GLY A 424 -15.25 10.81 -22.92
CA GLY A 424 -14.73 10.22 -21.69
C GLY A 424 -14.10 11.27 -20.78
N PRO A 425 -13.47 10.83 -19.68
CA PRO A 425 -12.99 11.73 -18.62
C PRO A 425 -11.92 12.72 -19.12
N TYR A 426 -11.16 12.33 -20.14
CA TYR A 426 -10.21 13.20 -20.83
C TYR A 426 -10.77 13.57 -22.20
N ASN A 427 -11.40 14.74 -22.32
CA ASN A 427 -11.98 15.22 -23.57
C ASN A 427 -10.91 15.81 -24.50
N VAL A 428 -9.93 14.98 -24.85
CA VAL A 428 -8.86 15.31 -25.79
C VAL A 428 -8.57 14.12 -26.69
N THR A 429 -8.01 14.39 -27.87
CA THR A 429 -7.61 13.38 -28.86
C THR A 429 -6.10 13.48 -29.08
N PRO A 430 -5.35 12.36 -29.09
CA PRO A 430 -5.76 10.96 -28.87
C PRO A 430 -6.22 10.58 -27.45
N GLY A 431 -5.87 11.36 -26.41
CA GLY A 431 -6.24 11.06 -25.02
C GLY A 431 -5.06 11.08 -24.06
N VAL A 432 -5.19 10.34 -22.95
CA VAL A 432 -4.14 10.06 -21.96
C VAL A 432 -3.89 8.55 -21.88
N GLY A 433 -2.63 8.14 -22.06
CA GLY A 433 -2.20 6.74 -21.93
C GLY A 433 -1.68 6.13 -23.24
N TYR A 434 -2.06 4.89 -23.54
CA TYR A 434 -1.42 4.07 -24.57
C TYR A 434 -2.42 3.34 -25.48
N ASP A 435 -2.03 3.16 -26.73
CA ASP A 435 -2.65 2.19 -27.63
C ASP A 435 -2.18 0.76 -27.30
N LYS A 436 -2.89 -0.24 -27.86
CA LYS A 436 -2.73 -1.64 -27.49
C LYS A 436 -2.18 -2.45 -28.65
N ASN A 437 -1.04 -3.09 -28.43
CA ASN A 437 -0.50 -4.12 -29.31
C ASN A 437 -0.30 -5.43 -28.52
N TYR A 438 -1.40 -6.17 -28.34
CA TYR A 438 -1.42 -7.37 -27.49
C TYR A 438 -1.30 -8.64 -28.31
N ASN A 439 -0.34 -9.48 -27.93
CA ASN A 439 -0.01 -10.73 -28.58
C ASN A 439 0.02 -11.83 -27.52
N TYR A 440 -0.57 -12.98 -27.83
CA TYR A 440 -0.54 -14.13 -26.93
C TYR A 440 0.83 -14.81 -26.98
N ASP A 441 1.44 -15.06 -25.82
CA ASP A 441 2.67 -15.85 -25.72
C ASP A 441 2.33 -17.35 -25.69
N TYR A 442 2.54 -18.03 -26.82
CA TYR A 442 2.25 -19.46 -26.96
C TYR A 442 3.13 -20.35 -26.08
N ASN A 443 4.25 -19.84 -25.53
CA ASN A 443 5.04 -20.59 -24.55
C ASN A 443 4.25 -20.90 -23.28
N LEU A 444 3.26 -20.09 -22.92
CA LEU A 444 2.44 -20.27 -21.71
C LEU A 444 1.60 -21.56 -21.73
N LEU A 445 1.35 -22.14 -22.90
CA LEU A 445 0.63 -23.42 -23.03
C LEU A 445 1.48 -24.62 -22.62
N VAL A 446 2.81 -24.50 -22.69
CA VAL A 446 3.75 -25.60 -22.45
C VAL A 446 4.63 -25.35 -21.22
N ASN A 447 4.86 -24.09 -20.88
CA ASN A 447 5.71 -23.64 -19.79
C ASN A 447 5.04 -22.44 -19.07
N PRO A 448 3.94 -22.67 -18.31
CA PRO A 448 3.28 -21.61 -17.57
C PRO A 448 4.19 -21.06 -16.47
N PRO A 449 3.93 -19.83 -15.96
CA PRO A 449 4.73 -19.30 -14.88
C PRO A 449 4.65 -20.18 -13.62
N PRO A 450 5.69 -20.21 -12.77
CA PRO A 450 5.75 -21.13 -11.63
C PRO A 450 4.64 -20.84 -10.63
N TYR A 451 3.86 -21.86 -10.25
CA TYR A 451 2.74 -21.72 -9.31
C TYR A 451 1.70 -20.65 -9.72
N PHE A 452 1.62 -20.35 -11.03
CA PHE A 452 0.54 -19.52 -11.56
C PHE A 452 -0.78 -20.29 -11.41
N PRO A 453 -1.87 -19.66 -10.97
CA PRO A 453 -3.14 -20.36 -10.78
C PRO A 453 -3.60 -21.03 -12.07
N ASP A 454 -3.99 -22.30 -11.95
CA ASP A 454 -4.58 -23.03 -13.07
C ASP A 454 -5.85 -22.31 -13.52
N LEU A 455 -5.94 -22.09 -14.84
CA LEU A 455 -7.14 -21.54 -15.47
C LEU A 455 -8.20 -22.63 -15.68
N GLU A 456 -8.02 -23.80 -15.08
CA GLU A 456 -8.92 -24.96 -15.15
C GLU A 456 -9.21 -25.45 -13.74
N THR A 457 -10.45 -25.88 -13.49
CA THR A 457 -10.78 -26.58 -12.23
C THR A 457 -10.26 -28.02 -12.25
N GLU A 458 -10.26 -28.70 -11.10
CA GLU A 458 -9.92 -30.14 -10.96
C GLU A 458 -10.71 -31.06 -11.91
N ASN A 459 -11.82 -30.58 -12.48
CA ASN A 459 -12.67 -31.28 -13.44
C ASN A 459 -12.39 -30.90 -14.92
N SER A 460 -11.25 -30.26 -15.22
CA SER A 460 -10.87 -29.79 -16.57
C SER A 460 -11.86 -28.81 -17.21
N ASN A 461 -12.62 -28.08 -16.38
CA ASN A 461 -13.44 -26.96 -16.85
C ASN A 461 -12.61 -25.69 -16.80
N VAL A 462 -12.49 -24.98 -17.93
CA VAL A 462 -11.84 -23.67 -18.02
C VAL A 462 -12.57 -22.65 -17.12
N VAL A 463 -11.88 -22.09 -16.14
CA VAL A 463 -12.36 -20.98 -15.30
C VAL A 463 -12.17 -19.68 -16.06
N LEU A 464 -13.13 -19.38 -16.92
CA LEU A 464 -13.14 -18.16 -17.72
C LEU A 464 -13.92 -17.05 -16.98
N LYS A 465 -13.26 -16.21 -16.18
CA LYS A 465 -13.85 -14.94 -15.72
C LYS A 465 -13.68 -13.86 -16.80
N MET A 466 -14.48 -13.94 -17.87
CA MET A 466 -14.55 -12.88 -18.88
C MET A 466 -15.40 -11.71 -18.37
N ALA A 467 -14.75 -10.61 -17.97
CA ALA A 467 -15.41 -9.30 -17.90
C ALA A 467 -15.35 -8.64 -19.29
N SER A 468 -16.26 -9.02 -20.20
CA SER A 468 -16.43 -8.31 -21.48
C SER A 468 -17.74 -7.53 -21.48
N TYR A 469 -17.69 -6.25 -21.81
CA TYR A 469 -18.85 -5.46 -22.25
C TYR A 469 -18.58 -5.06 -23.70
N GLY A 470 -19.36 -5.63 -24.62
CA GLY A 470 -19.52 -5.10 -25.98
C GLY A 470 -20.69 -4.13 -25.97
N GLU A 471 -20.51 -2.96 -26.57
CA GLU A 471 -21.64 -2.09 -26.89
C GLU A 471 -22.58 -2.84 -27.84
N ALA A 472 -23.83 -3.05 -27.41
CA ALA A 472 -24.90 -3.36 -28.36
C ALA A 472 -25.11 -2.11 -29.21
N LYS A 473 -24.66 -2.15 -30.47
CA LYS A 473 -25.05 -1.15 -31.49
C LYS A 473 -26.57 -0.99 -31.44
N LYS A 474 -27.05 0.24 -31.21
CA LYS A 474 -28.37 0.67 -31.64
C LYS A 474 -28.25 1.41 -32.95
#